data_AF-A0A848SB93-F1
#
_entry.id   AF-A0A848SB93-F1
#
_cell.length_a   1.000
_cell.length_b   1.000
_cell.length_c   1.000
_cell.angle_alpha   90.00
_cell.angle_beta   90.00
_cell.angle_gamma   90.00
#
_symmetry.space_group_name_H-M   'P 1'
#
loop_
_entity.id
_entity.type
_entity.pdbx_description
1 polymer ?
#
loop_
_entity_poly.entity_id
_entity_poly.type
_entity_poly.pdbx_seq_one_letter_code
_entity_poly.pdbx_strand_id
1 'polypeptide(L)'
;MKSRAKTALRAAVGLATLAVALHSSQAFAAPDPMVLPQDADRGARDDPFALPDTELARVPDTTGYTFFAEVVLNGERLTGIAPLRRTGGKLAIQSAFAFSAGIVRVLPPQDFIDLDTITGAKYEFDTNSYTLIIRVPLHSTGANMVSLSGRPERGRQSGSDIAALIVDYDLSMQVDQTGVAASGLVAPRLAKGDVSLDSAWRFATSGDRLDRGVTRLDTALTVRNPDAVASTTVGDFITQTPAGSRAVRMLGLRFGTDFSLRPDLVTQPLPD
;
A
#
# COMPACT_ATOMS: atom_id res chain seq x y z
N MET A 1 20.87 -48.68 -22.28
CA MET A 1 21.13 -47.27 -21.90
C MET A 1 20.05 -46.70 -20.96
N LYS A 2 19.63 -47.44 -19.91
CA LYS A 2 18.51 -47.06 -19.02
C LYS A 2 18.92 -46.61 -17.60
N SER A 3 20.22 -46.40 -17.34
CA SER A 3 20.71 -46.09 -15.98
C SER A 3 21.09 -44.64 -15.71
N ARG A 4 21.01 -43.72 -16.70
CA ARG A 4 21.38 -42.30 -16.51
C ARG A 4 20.20 -41.35 -16.27
N ALA A 5 18.96 -41.77 -16.58
CA ALA A 5 17.77 -40.92 -16.40
C ALA A 5 17.22 -40.93 -14.95
N LYS A 6 17.52 -41.94 -14.14
CA LYS A 6 17.08 -42.00 -12.72
C LYS A 6 17.91 -41.13 -11.78
N THR A 7 19.10 -40.70 -12.19
CA THR A 7 20.02 -39.94 -11.33
C THR A 7 19.72 -38.43 -11.36
N ALA A 8 19.14 -37.90 -12.45
CA ALA A 8 18.78 -36.48 -12.56
C ALA A 8 17.48 -36.12 -11.79
N LEU A 9 16.55 -37.06 -11.65
CA LEU A 9 15.29 -36.85 -10.92
C LEU A 9 15.48 -36.78 -9.38
N ARG A 10 16.60 -37.31 -8.85
CA ARG A 10 16.92 -37.26 -7.42
C ARG A 10 17.72 -36.01 -6.99
N ALA A 11 18.29 -35.27 -7.93
CA ALA A 11 19.09 -34.08 -7.62
C ALA A 11 18.23 -32.81 -7.44
N ALA A 12 17.09 -32.70 -8.14
CA ALA A 12 16.22 -31.51 -8.07
C ALA A 12 15.26 -31.51 -6.86
N VAL A 13 14.94 -32.68 -6.29
CA VAL A 13 14.11 -32.79 -5.08
C VAL A 13 14.95 -32.67 -3.80
N GLY A 14 16.25 -32.99 -3.85
CA GLY A 14 17.13 -32.96 -2.68
C GLY A 14 17.57 -31.57 -2.20
N LEU A 15 17.46 -30.53 -3.03
CA LEU A 15 17.90 -29.17 -2.67
C LEU A 15 16.78 -28.30 -2.07
N ALA A 16 15.51 -28.67 -2.26
CA ALA A 16 14.38 -27.96 -1.67
C ALA A 16 13.99 -28.48 -0.27
N THR A 17 14.46 -29.68 0.12
CA THR A 17 14.18 -30.26 1.46
C THR A 17 15.32 -30.06 2.46
N LEU A 18 16.50 -29.59 2.03
CA LEU A 18 17.63 -29.39 2.95
C LEU A 18 17.62 -28.01 3.65
N ALA A 19 16.93 -27.00 3.11
CA ALA A 19 16.88 -25.67 3.71
C ALA A 19 15.84 -25.53 4.86
N VAL A 20 14.91 -26.48 5.00
CA VAL A 20 13.87 -26.47 6.04
C VAL A 20 14.24 -27.35 7.24
N ALA A 21 15.21 -28.28 7.10
CA ALA A 21 15.58 -29.22 8.17
C ALA A 21 16.77 -28.78 9.05
N LEU A 22 17.50 -27.71 8.69
CA LEU A 22 18.67 -27.24 9.45
C LEU A 22 18.36 -26.20 10.55
N HIS A 23 17.10 -25.78 10.72
CA HIS A 23 16.68 -24.93 11.83
C HIS A 23 15.89 -25.65 12.93
N SER A 24 15.67 -26.97 12.83
CA SER A 24 14.84 -27.73 13.78
C SER A 24 15.61 -28.77 14.62
N SER A 25 16.93 -28.89 14.49
CA SER A 25 17.72 -29.96 15.13
C SER A 25 18.51 -29.55 16.38
N GLN A 26 18.29 -28.36 16.95
CA GLN A 26 18.84 -28.03 18.29
C GLN A 26 17.87 -28.28 19.45
N ALA A 27 16.73 -28.94 19.21
CA ALA A 27 15.68 -29.12 20.22
C ALA A 27 15.68 -30.49 20.94
N PHE A 28 16.64 -31.39 20.71
CA PHE A 28 16.61 -32.74 21.32
C PHE A 28 17.97 -33.15 21.88
N ALA A 29 18.34 -32.56 23.02
CA ALA A 29 19.30 -33.13 23.96
C ALA A 29 19.14 -32.46 25.33
N ALA A 30 18.02 -32.71 26.02
CA ALA A 30 17.87 -32.40 27.44
C ALA A 30 17.33 -33.64 28.16
N PRO A 31 17.86 -34.00 29.35
CA PRO A 31 17.36 -35.13 30.13
C PRO A 31 15.89 -34.89 30.55
N ASP A 32 15.12 -35.98 30.62
CA ASP A 32 13.69 -36.01 30.91
C ASP A 32 13.34 -35.21 32.19
N PRO A 33 12.65 -34.05 32.09
CA PRO A 33 12.46 -33.14 33.22
C PRO A 33 11.32 -33.56 34.17
N MET A 34 10.70 -34.71 33.94
CA MET A 34 9.46 -35.14 34.63
C MET A 34 9.67 -36.19 35.74
N VAL A 35 10.87 -36.28 36.32
CA VAL A 35 11.05 -36.96 37.60
C VAL A 35 10.67 -35.99 38.71
N LEU A 36 9.47 -36.15 39.27
CA LEU A 36 9.00 -35.36 40.41
C LEU A 36 9.80 -35.74 41.69
N PRO A 37 10.47 -34.78 42.36
CA PRO A 37 11.04 -35.00 43.68
C PRO A 37 9.92 -35.24 44.68
N GLN A 38 10.06 -36.28 45.51
CA GLN A 38 9.11 -36.56 46.59
C GLN A 38 9.11 -35.42 47.61
N ASP A 39 7.91 -35.07 48.07
CA ASP A 39 7.60 -33.99 49.00
C ASP A 39 8.50 -33.98 50.25
N ALA A 40 9.32 -32.94 50.38
CA ALA A 40 9.78 -32.42 51.65
C ALA A 40 9.99 -30.90 51.55
N ASP A 41 9.53 -30.18 52.56
CA ASP A 41 9.69 -28.76 52.82
C ASP A 41 8.81 -27.77 52.03
N ARG A 42 7.57 -27.60 52.53
CA ARG A 42 6.81 -26.35 52.43
C ARG A 42 7.40 -25.33 53.42
N GLY A 43 8.25 -24.45 52.93
CA GLY A 43 8.67 -23.23 53.62
C GLY A 43 9.02 -22.16 52.59
N ALA A 44 8.28 -21.05 52.61
CA ALA A 44 8.54 -19.77 51.95
C ALA A 44 9.32 -19.82 50.61
N ARG A 45 8.60 -19.92 49.49
CA ARG A 45 9.14 -19.58 48.17
C ARG A 45 8.59 -18.21 47.79
N ASP A 46 9.51 -17.26 47.55
CA ASP A 46 9.23 -16.02 46.83
C ASP A 46 8.47 -16.37 45.54
N ASP A 47 7.27 -15.84 45.41
CA ASP A 47 6.47 -15.99 44.19
C ASP A 47 7.13 -15.15 43.08
N PRO A 48 7.70 -15.77 42.02
CA PRO A 48 8.34 -15.04 40.93
C PRO A 48 7.34 -14.24 40.08
N PHE A 49 6.04 -14.37 40.35
CA PHE A 49 4.95 -13.61 39.72
C PHE A 49 4.22 -12.69 40.70
N ALA A 50 4.70 -12.53 41.93
CA ALA A 50 4.22 -11.46 42.79
C ALA A 50 4.54 -10.13 42.09
N LEU A 51 3.48 -9.46 41.61
CA LEU A 51 3.61 -8.09 41.14
C LEU A 51 4.17 -7.29 42.32
N PRO A 52 5.31 -6.59 42.17
CA PRO A 52 5.78 -5.71 43.23
C PRO A 52 4.63 -4.77 43.58
N ASP A 53 4.46 -4.46 44.87
CA ASP A 53 3.59 -3.36 45.36
C ASP A 53 4.14 -2.03 44.85
N THR A 54 4.13 -1.89 43.53
CA THR A 54 4.32 -0.65 42.81
C THR A 54 2.94 -0.06 42.89
N GLU A 55 2.71 0.75 43.92
CA GLU A 55 1.83 1.90 43.76
C GLU A 55 2.17 2.42 42.36
N LEU A 56 1.22 2.36 41.42
CA LEU A 56 1.41 2.91 40.08
C LEU A 56 1.80 4.36 40.31
N ALA A 57 3.10 4.62 40.38
CA ALA A 57 3.63 5.92 40.71
C ALA A 57 3.06 6.77 39.61
N ARG A 58 2.08 7.61 39.97
CA ARG A 58 1.44 8.53 39.05
C ARG A 58 2.60 9.22 38.37
N VAL A 59 2.85 8.86 37.10
CA VAL A 59 3.90 9.49 36.32
C VAL A 59 3.63 10.96 36.49
N PRO A 60 4.56 11.74 37.06
CA PRO A 60 4.30 13.14 37.25
C PRO A 60 3.87 13.69 35.89
N ASP A 61 2.67 14.26 35.83
CA ASP A 61 2.00 14.77 34.62
C ASP A 61 2.84 15.86 33.91
N THR A 62 4.01 16.17 34.46
CA THR A 62 5.08 17.04 33.98
C THR A 62 5.83 16.50 32.77
N THR A 63 5.91 15.17 32.56
CA THR A 63 6.55 14.61 31.36
C THR A 63 5.52 14.55 30.24
N GLY A 64 5.50 15.59 29.40
CA GLY A 64 4.54 15.65 28.30
C GLY A 64 4.74 14.51 27.30
N TYR A 65 3.65 13.85 26.91
CA TYR A 65 3.68 12.79 25.90
C TYR A 65 2.95 13.22 24.63
N THR A 66 3.40 12.68 23.50
CA THR A 66 2.79 12.94 22.18
C THR A 66 1.97 11.73 21.77
N PHE A 67 0.76 11.98 21.31
CA PHE A 67 -0.15 10.97 20.77
C PHE A 67 -0.83 11.52 19.51
N PHE A 68 -1.58 10.67 18.83
CA PHE A 68 -2.19 10.99 17.54
C PHE A 68 -3.70 10.90 17.66
N ALA A 69 -4.40 11.91 17.15
CA ALA A 69 -5.86 12.00 17.23
C ALA A 69 -6.45 12.50 15.92
N GLU A 70 -7.66 12.04 15.62
CA GLU A 70 -8.47 12.62 14.56
C GLU A 70 -8.97 14.01 14.96
N VAL A 71 -9.14 14.91 14.00
CA VAL A 71 -9.60 16.29 14.28
C VAL A 71 -10.89 16.58 13.54
N VAL A 72 -11.91 17.04 14.28
CA VAL A 72 -13.15 17.56 13.74
C VAL A 72 -13.20 19.06 13.98
N LEU A 73 -13.08 19.86 12.92
CA LEU A 73 -13.10 21.31 12.98
C LEU A 73 -14.47 21.83 12.55
N ASN A 74 -15.19 22.51 13.45
CA ASN A 74 -16.51 23.10 13.17
C ASN A 74 -17.55 22.13 12.59
N GLY A 75 -17.44 20.85 12.94
CA GLY A 75 -18.31 19.77 12.45
C GLY A 75 -17.80 19.06 11.19
N GLU A 76 -16.73 19.58 10.56
CA GLU A 76 -16.06 18.95 9.44
C GLU A 76 -14.92 18.05 9.94
N ARG A 77 -14.94 16.78 9.52
CA ARG A 77 -13.89 15.82 9.81
C ARG A 77 -12.71 16.08 8.90
N LEU A 78 -11.58 16.52 9.47
CA LEU A 78 -10.38 16.83 8.71
C LEU A 78 -9.71 15.54 8.22
N THR A 79 -9.12 15.61 7.02
CA THR A 79 -8.33 14.50 6.49
C THR A 79 -6.95 14.51 7.13
N GLY A 80 -6.60 13.44 7.85
CA GLY A 80 -5.30 13.26 8.50
C GLY A 80 -5.41 13.07 10.01
N ILE A 81 -4.30 12.67 10.62
CA ILE A 81 -4.21 12.45 12.07
C ILE A 81 -3.26 13.50 12.65
N ALA A 82 -3.75 14.30 13.60
CA ALA A 82 -2.98 15.38 14.21
C ALA A 82 -2.11 14.86 15.35
N PRO A 83 -0.82 15.22 15.38
CA PRO A 83 0.00 15.03 16.57
C PRO A 83 -0.45 16.00 17.66
N LEU A 84 -0.80 15.45 18.81
CA LEU A 84 -1.19 16.18 20.02
C LEU A 84 -0.18 15.90 21.12
N ARG A 85 0.20 16.94 21.86
CA ARG A 85 1.04 16.83 23.04
C ARG A 85 0.22 17.15 24.28
N ARG A 86 0.23 16.27 25.27
CA ARG A 86 -0.38 16.53 26.58
C ARG A 86 0.71 16.75 27.62
N THR A 87 0.69 17.91 28.28
CA THR A 87 1.62 18.27 29.37
C THR A 87 0.82 18.89 30.50
N GLY A 88 0.85 18.30 31.70
CA GLY A 88 0.17 18.81 32.89
C GLY A 88 -1.33 19.04 32.69
N GLY A 89 -2.01 18.09 32.04
CA GLY A 89 -3.44 18.18 31.68
C GLY A 89 -3.79 19.13 30.53
N LYS A 90 -2.85 19.96 30.04
CA LYS A 90 -3.06 20.83 28.88
C LYS A 90 -2.82 20.08 27.58
N LEU A 91 -3.59 20.42 26.56
CA LEU A 91 -3.49 19.87 25.21
C LEU A 91 -2.90 20.91 24.27
N ALA A 92 -1.87 20.50 23.53
CA ALA A 92 -1.26 21.28 22.46
C ALA A 92 -1.34 20.51 21.15
N ILE A 93 -1.58 21.21 20.06
CA ILE A 93 -1.63 20.65 18.69
C ILE A 93 -0.38 21.07 17.92
N GLN A 94 0.12 20.23 17.03
CA GLN A 94 1.24 20.61 16.18
C GLN A 94 0.90 21.86 15.35
N SER A 95 1.78 22.85 15.37
CA SER A 95 1.60 24.14 14.70
C SER A 95 1.45 24.03 13.18
N ALA A 96 2.24 23.14 12.55
CA ALA A 96 2.14 22.89 11.12
C ALA A 96 0.77 22.33 10.70
N PHE A 97 0.25 21.36 11.47
CA PHE A 97 -1.09 20.81 11.25
C PHE A 97 -2.18 21.85 11.52
N ALA A 98 -2.07 22.61 12.62
CA ALA A 98 -3.03 23.66 12.94
C ALA A 98 -3.11 24.75 11.87
N PHE A 99 -1.97 25.11 11.27
CA PHE A 99 -1.90 26.07 10.18
C PHE A 99 -2.48 25.52 8.88
N SER A 100 -2.10 24.30 8.47
CA SER A 100 -2.63 23.68 7.25
C SER A 100 -4.12 23.39 7.31
N ALA A 101 -4.63 23.07 8.51
CA ALA A 101 -6.04 22.85 8.79
C ALA A 101 -6.86 24.15 8.93
N GLY A 102 -6.23 25.33 8.87
CA GLY A 102 -6.90 26.61 9.04
C GLY A 102 -7.41 26.89 10.46
N ILE A 103 -6.94 26.13 11.47
CA ILE A 103 -7.24 26.35 12.89
C ILE A 103 -6.56 27.65 13.36
N VAL A 104 -5.34 27.91 12.88
CA VAL A 104 -4.61 29.18 13.09
C VAL A 104 -4.29 29.83 11.75
N ARG A 105 -4.32 31.17 11.70
CA ARG A 105 -4.10 31.94 10.47
C ARG A 105 -2.64 32.17 10.11
N VAL A 106 -1.77 32.16 11.11
CA VAL A 106 -0.34 32.40 10.97
C VAL A 106 0.36 31.23 11.64
N LEU A 107 1.37 30.67 10.98
CA LEU A 107 2.16 29.58 11.52
C LEU A 107 2.88 30.05 12.78
N PRO A 108 2.57 29.48 13.96
CA PRO A 108 3.30 29.80 15.19
C PRO A 108 4.78 29.39 15.06
N PRO A 109 5.72 30.13 15.68
CA PRO A 109 7.15 29.83 15.63
C PRO A 109 7.54 28.58 16.43
N GLN A 110 6.66 28.12 17.32
CA GLN A 110 6.81 26.92 18.15
C GLN A 110 6.26 25.68 17.44
N ASP A 111 6.83 24.50 17.68
CA ASP A 111 6.39 23.25 17.03
C ASP A 111 4.97 22.81 17.41
N PHE A 112 4.55 23.12 18.64
CA PHE A 112 3.22 22.82 19.18
C PHE A 112 2.61 24.09 19.78
N ILE A 113 1.34 24.33 19.51
CA ILE A 113 0.54 25.42 20.08
C ILE A 113 -0.50 24.88 21.05
N ASP A 114 -0.56 25.46 22.24
CA ASP A 114 -1.54 25.12 23.27
C ASP A 114 -2.95 25.51 22.78
N LEU A 115 -3.91 24.59 22.85
CA LEU A 115 -5.29 24.83 22.39
C LEU A 115 -5.97 25.98 23.14
N ASP A 116 -5.62 26.18 24.42
CA ASP A 116 -6.11 27.27 25.27
C ASP A 116 -5.67 28.66 24.79
N THR A 117 -4.55 28.74 24.04
CA THR A 117 -4.02 30.02 23.53
C THR A 117 -4.70 30.48 22.24
N ILE A 118 -5.48 29.59 21.59
CA ILE A 118 -6.17 29.89 20.35
C ILE A 118 -7.41 30.72 20.69
N THR A 119 -7.39 32.00 20.32
CA THR A 119 -8.45 32.96 20.66
C THR A 119 -9.82 32.50 20.13
N GLY A 120 -10.78 32.32 21.04
CA GLY A 120 -12.16 31.95 20.71
C GLY A 120 -12.38 30.47 20.40
N ALA A 121 -11.34 29.65 20.38
CA ALA A 121 -11.48 28.21 20.18
C ALA A 121 -12.08 27.54 21.43
N LYS A 122 -13.07 26.68 21.22
CA LYS A 122 -13.53 25.69 22.21
C LYS A 122 -13.10 24.32 21.71
N TYR A 123 -12.57 23.49 22.59
CA TYR A 123 -12.18 22.14 22.23
C TYR A 123 -12.72 21.12 23.22
N GLU A 124 -12.93 19.91 22.72
CA GLU A 124 -13.32 18.74 23.48
C GLU A 124 -12.49 17.57 22.95
N PHE A 125 -11.90 16.79 23.86
CA PHE A 125 -11.10 15.62 23.49
C PHE A 125 -11.78 14.36 24.03
N ASP A 126 -12.24 13.51 23.12
CA ASP A 126 -12.78 12.20 23.45
C ASP A 126 -11.63 11.18 23.51
N THR A 127 -11.34 10.71 24.73
CA THR A 127 -10.28 9.73 25.01
C THR A 127 -10.61 8.33 24.48
N ASN A 128 -11.88 8.00 24.26
CA ASN A 128 -12.29 6.67 23.79
C ASN A 128 -12.12 6.55 22.28
N SER A 129 -12.51 7.60 21.55
CA SER A 129 -12.41 7.64 20.08
C SER A 129 -11.15 8.33 19.56
N TYR A 130 -10.28 8.82 20.46
CA TYR A 130 -9.10 9.63 20.10
C TYR A 130 -9.45 10.75 19.11
N THR A 131 -10.54 11.45 19.39
CA THR A 131 -11.06 12.52 18.54
C THR A 131 -10.99 13.86 19.25
N LEU A 132 -10.34 14.83 18.61
CA LEU A 132 -10.30 16.23 19.04
C LEU A 132 -11.34 17.03 18.25
N ILE A 133 -12.39 17.45 18.94
CA ILE A 133 -13.44 18.31 18.39
C ILE A 133 -13.06 19.75 18.70
N ILE A 134 -12.81 20.57 17.68
CA ILE A 134 -12.47 21.99 17.82
C ILE A 134 -13.57 22.83 17.17
N ARG A 135 -14.04 23.83 17.90
CA ARG A 135 -14.99 24.84 17.43
C ARG A 135 -14.32 26.20 17.49
N VAL A 136 -14.03 26.79 16.35
CA VAL A 136 -13.43 28.13 16.24
C VAL A 136 -14.46 29.06 15.60
N PRO A 137 -14.68 30.28 16.12
CA PRO A 137 -15.59 31.23 15.51
C PRO A 137 -15.22 31.45 14.03
N LEU A 138 -16.13 31.07 13.14
CA LEU A 138 -16.03 31.39 11.72
C LEU A 138 -16.20 32.90 11.55
N HIS A 139 -15.08 33.61 11.42
CA HIS A 139 -15.13 34.95 10.87
C HIS A 139 -15.32 34.82 9.36
N SER A 140 -16.44 35.33 8.84
CA SER A 140 -16.78 35.28 7.41
C SER A 140 -15.59 35.73 6.55
N THR A 141 -15.03 34.79 5.77
CA THR A 141 -13.93 35.04 4.83
C THR A 141 -14.43 35.58 3.48
N GLY A 142 -15.65 36.13 3.44
CA GLY A 142 -16.32 36.58 2.22
C GLY A 142 -17.47 35.68 1.78
N ALA A 143 -17.99 35.92 0.57
CA ALA A 143 -19.13 35.20 0.01
C ALA A 143 -18.84 33.69 -0.11
N ASN A 144 -19.68 32.87 0.52
CA ASN A 144 -19.66 31.42 0.36
C ASN A 144 -20.23 31.08 -1.03
N MET A 145 -19.43 31.26 -2.08
CA MET A 145 -19.83 30.94 -3.44
C MET A 145 -19.68 29.43 -3.67
N VAL A 146 -20.78 28.71 -3.59
CA VAL A 146 -20.85 27.32 -4.03
C VAL A 146 -20.93 27.33 -5.56
N SER A 147 -19.82 27.03 -6.23
CA SER A 147 -19.82 26.82 -7.69
C SER A 147 -20.60 25.56 -8.02
N LEU A 148 -21.79 25.72 -8.62
CA LEU A 148 -22.59 24.62 -9.18
C LEU A 148 -22.16 24.26 -10.62
N SER A 149 -21.38 25.13 -11.27
CA SER A 149 -20.92 25.01 -12.66
C SER A 149 -19.57 24.28 -12.81
N GLY A 150 -18.92 23.95 -11.70
CA GLY A 150 -17.70 23.19 -11.67
C GLY A 150 -17.71 22.39 -10.40
N ARG A 151 -18.06 21.10 -10.51
CA ARG A 151 -17.72 20.14 -9.47
C ARG A 151 -16.26 20.42 -9.12
N PRO A 152 -15.90 20.66 -7.84
CA PRO A 152 -14.52 20.94 -7.51
C PRO A 152 -13.70 19.85 -8.20
N GLU A 153 -12.75 20.28 -9.02
CA GLU A 153 -11.49 19.58 -9.20
C GLU A 153 -11.12 19.19 -7.78
N ARG A 154 -11.55 18.00 -7.34
CA ARG A 154 -11.02 17.41 -6.11
C ARG A 154 -9.60 17.18 -6.55
N GLY A 155 -8.75 18.18 -6.31
CA GLY A 155 -7.37 18.22 -6.74
C GLY A 155 -6.87 16.82 -6.48
N ARG A 156 -6.60 16.12 -7.59
CA ARG A 156 -6.52 14.67 -7.62
C ARG A 156 -5.64 14.32 -6.43
N GLN A 157 -6.17 13.61 -5.44
CA GLN A 157 -5.34 12.99 -4.42
C GLN A 157 -4.58 11.82 -5.08
N SER A 158 -3.94 12.09 -6.22
CA SER A 158 -2.82 11.30 -6.67
C SER A 158 -1.76 11.56 -5.62
N GLY A 159 -1.44 10.52 -4.85
CA GLY A 159 -0.15 10.49 -4.16
C GLY A 159 0.96 10.84 -5.14
N SER A 160 2.12 11.24 -4.61
CA SER A 160 3.27 11.52 -5.45
C SER A 160 3.51 10.41 -6.48
N ASP A 161 3.85 10.78 -7.71
CA ASP A 161 4.14 9.81 -8.77
C ASP A 161 5.30 8.91 -8.35
N ILE A 162 4.98 7.67 -8.00
CA ILE A 162 5.97 6.65 -7.66
C ILE A 162 6.36 5.92 -8.95
N ALA A 163 7.66 5.87 -9.23
CA ALA A 163 8.18 5.01 -10.27
C ALA A 163 8.11 3.55 -9.80
N ALA A 164 7.49 2.69 -10.60
CA ALA A 164 7.34 1.27 -10.32
C ALA A 164 7.81 0.43 -11.51
N LEU A 165 8.55 -0.64 -11.21
CA LEU A 165 8.78 -1.75 -12.12
C LEU A 165 7.90 -2.92 -11.66
N ILE A 166 7.01 -3.34 -12.55
CA ILE A 166 6.12 -4.49 -12.34
C ILE A 166 6.53 -5.55 -13.37
N VAL A 167 6.59 -6.82 -12.95
CA VAL A 167 6.90 -7.92 -13.85
C VAL A 167 5.85 -9.00 -13.66
N ASP A 168 4.99 -9.18 -14.66
CA ASP A 168 4.04 -10.28 -14.70
C ASP A 168 4.68 -11.49 -15.38
N TYR A 169 4.43 -12.70 -14.87
CA TYR A 169 5.00 -13.92 -15.42
C TYR A 169 4.03 -15.09 -15.37
N ASP A 170 4.15 -15.99 -16.34
CA ASP A 170 3.45 -17.27 -16.40
C ASP A 170 4.44 -18.35 -16.85
N LEU A 171 4.42 -19.51 -16.21
CA LEU A 171 5.29 -20.64 -16.54
C LEU A 171 4.47 -21.93 -16.45
N SER A 172 4.54 -22.72 -17.52
CA SER A 172 3.88 -24.00 -17.65
C SER A 172 4.87 -25.08 -18.09
N MET A 173 4.67 -26.30 -17.60
CA MET A 173 5.46 -27.46 -17.95
C MET A 173 4.53 -28.66 -18.11
N GLN A 174 4.73 -29.41 -19.18
CA GLN A 174 3.99 -30.62 -19.49
C GLN A 174 4.97 -31.77 -19.69
N VAL A 175 4.64 -32.91 -19.11
CA VAL A 175 5.39 -34.16 -19.27
C VAL A 175 4.44 -35.21 -19.81
N ASP A 176 4.80 -35.82 -20.93
CA ASP A 176 4.05 -36.91 -21.53
C ASP A 176 4.98 -38.06 -21.98
N GLN A 177 4.43 -39.06 -22.67
CA GLN A 177 5.20 -40.20 -23.15
C GLN A 177 6.21 -39.83 -24.24
N THR A 178 6.06 -38.66 -24.87
CA THR A 178 6.88 -38.17 -25.99
C THR A 178 7.97 -37.19 -25.55
N GLY A 179 7.88 -36.64 -24.33
CA GLY A 179 8.94 -35.85 -23.74
C GLY A 179 8.47 -34.82 -22.71
N VAL A 180 9.29 -33.78 -22.55
CA VAL A 180 9.03 -32.65 -21.65
C VAL A 180 8.93 -31.38 -22.50
N ALA A 181 7.85 -30.64 -22.34
CA ALA A 181 7.67 -29.31 -22.92
C ALA A 181 7.51 -28.28 -21.80
N ALA A 182 8.13 -27.12 -21.96
CA ALA A 182 7.95 -26.00 -21.04
C ALA A 182 7.65 -24.74 -21.86
N SER A 183 6.80 -23.87 -21.34
CA SER A 183 6.57 -22.56 -21.93
C SER A 183 6.35 -21.52 -20.86
N GLY A 184 6.71 -20.29 -21.15
CA GLY A 184 6.43 -19.18 -20.25
C GLY A 184 6.29 -17.85 -20.96
N LEU A 185 5.78 -16.91 -20.20
CA LEU A 185 5.54 -15.53 -20.58
C LEU A 185 6.12 -14.63 -19.49
N VAL A 186 6.77 -13.54 -19.91
CA VAL A 186 7.24 -12.49 -19.02
C VAL A 186 6.86 -11.15 -19.63
N ALA A 187 6.20 -10.30 -18.84
CA ALA A 187 5.72 -8.99 -19.25
C ALA A 187 6.17 -7.92 -18.24
N PRO A 188 7.35 -7.30 -18.45
CA PRO A 188 7.75 -6.15 -17.65
C PRO A 188 6.97 -4.89 -18.04
N ARG A 189 6.62 -4.11 -17.01
CA ARG A 189 6.00 -2.78 -17.10
C ARG A 189 6.78 -1.81 -16.22
N LEU A 190 7.28 -0.73 -16.82
CA LEU A 190 7.77 0.43 -16.09
C LEU A 190 6.68 1.50 -16.10
N ALA A 191 6.28 2.00 -14.93
CA ALA A 191 5.26 3.03 -14.81
C ALA A 191 5.73 4.16 -13.90
N LYS A 192 5.40 5.40 -14.25
CA LYS A 192 5.58 6.58 -13.40
C LYS A 192 4.51 7.61 -13.76
N GLY A 193 3.61 7.88 -12.81
CA GLY A 193 2.48 8.79 -13.04
C GLY A 193 1.66 8.34 -14.25
N ASP A 194 1.47 9.25 -15.20
CA ASP A 194 0.68 8.98 -16.41
C ASP A 194 1.46 8.34 -17.57
N VAL A 195 2.74 7.97 -17.36
CA VAL A 195 3.58 7.33 -18.39
C VAL A 195 3.84 5.86 -18.04
N SER A 196 3.66 4.96 -19.01
CA SER A 196 4.06 3.55 -18.88
C SER A 196 4.79 3.03 -20.11
N LEU A 197 5.79 2.17 -19.90
CA LEU A 197 6.46 1.38 -20.93
C LEU A 197 6.20 -0.09 -20.63
N ASP A 198 5.57 -0.77 -21.57
CA ASP A 198 5.12 -2.15 -21.47
C ASP A 198 5.84 -3.00 -22.53
N SER A 199 6.19 -4.24 -22.20
CA SER A 199 6.73 -5.22 -23.14
C SER A 199 6.31 -6.62 -22.74
N ALA A 200 6.11 -7.53 -23.70
CA ALA A 200 5.80 -8.93 -23.41
C ALA A 200 6.62 -9.89 -24.27
N TRP A 201 7.08 -10.98 -23.66
CA TRP A 201 7.96 -11.99 -24.25
C TRP A 201 7.45 -13.37 -23.90
N ARG A 202 7.50 -14.29 -24.87
CA ARG A 202 7.17 -15.71 -24.70
C ARG A 202 8.41 -16.55 -24.95
N PHE A 203 8.60 -17.60 -24.18
CA PHE A 203 9.57 -18.65 -24.47
C PHE A 203 8.85 -20.00 -24.44
N ALA A 204 9.27 -20.92 -25.31
CA ALA A 204 8.76 -22.28 -25.31
C ALA A 204 9.88 -23.25 -25.69
N THR A 205 9.78 -24.47 -25.20
CA THR A 205 10.59 -25.62 -25.60
C THR A 205 9.66 -26.67 -26.21
N SER A 206 10.13 -27.36 -27.24
CA SER A 206 9.36 -28.38 -27.95
C SER A 206 10.10 -29.72 -27.92
N GLY A 207 9.68 -30.62 -27.03
CA GLY A 207 10.14 -32.01 -27.00
C GLY A 207 11.66 -32.18 -26.82
N ASP A 208 12.22 -33.19 -27.50
CA ASP A 208 13.64 -33.60 -27.40
C ASP A 208 14.62 -32.64 -28.14
N ARG A 209 14.11 -31.57 -28.76
CA ARG A 209 14.92 -30.50 -29.35
C ARG A 209 14.75 -29.23 -28.55
N LEU A 210 15.89 -28.68 -28.11
CA LEU A 210 16.01 -27.34 -27.57
C LEU A 210 15.82 -26.30 -28.70
N ASP A 211 14.66 -26.27 -29.35
CA ASP A 211 14.23 -25.09 -30.09
C ASP A 211 13.85 -24.02 -29.05
N ARG A 212 14.87 -23.33 -28.55
CA ARG A 212 14.78 -22.26 -27.55
C ARG A 212 14.35 -20.98 -28.26
N GLY A 213 13.08 -20.93 -28.68
CA GLY A 213 12.52 -19.75 -29.33
C GLY A 213 12.04 -18.74 -28.30
N VAL A 214 12.80 -17.65 -28.10
CA VAL A 214 12.28 -16.45 -27.41
C VAL A 214 11.56 -15.60 -28.46
N THR A 215 10.27 -15.33 -28.23
CA THR A 215 9.40 -14.55 -29.11
C THR A 215 8.96 -13.28 -28.40
N ARG A 216 9.29 -12.12 -28.96
CA ARG A 216 8.74 -10.83 -28.54
C ARG A 216 7.29 -10.71 -29.01
N LEU A 217 6.36 -10.35 -28.13
CA LEU A 217 4.93 -10.26 -28.42
C LEU A 217 4.49 -8.84 -28.76
N ASP A 218 4.84 -7.87 -27.89
CA ASP A 218 4.52 -6.46 -28.05
C ASP A 218 5.47 -5.59 -27.22
N THR A 219 5.56 -4.30 -27.58
CA THR A 219 6.25 -3.28 -26.80
C THR A 219 5.62 -1.93 -27.11
N ALA A 220 5.22 -1.19 -26.07
CA ALA A 220 4.52 0.07 -26.24
C ALA A 220 4.84 1.07 -25.12
N LEU A 221 5.09 2.32 -25.50
CA LEU A 221 5.12 3.47 -24.60
C LEU A 221 3.75 4.15 -24.63
N THR A 222 3.11 4.30 -23.47
CA THR A 222 1.82 4.97 -23.33
C THR A 222 1.95 6.19 -22.44
N VAL A 223 1.44 7.32 -22.92
CA VAL A 223 1.32 8.58 -22.17
C VAL A 223 -0.16 8.92 -22.06
N ARG A 224 -0.65 9.08 -20.83
CA ARG A 224 -2.05 9.39 -20.54
C ARG A 224 -2.17 10.86 -20.12
N ASN A 225 -3.26 11.50 -20.50
CA ASN A 225 -3.63 12.84 -20.05
C ASN A 225 -5.07 12.78 -19.52
N PRO A 226 -5.23 12.61 -18.20
CA PRO A 226 -6.54 12.46 -17.58
C PRO A 226 -7.42 13.72 -17.66
N ASP A 227 -6.82 14.90 -17.72
CA ASP A 227 -7.53 16.18 -17.84
C ASP A 227 -8.19 16.30 -19.22
N ALA A 228 -7.47 15.89 -20.26
CA ALA A 228 -7.96 15.86 -21.63
C ALA A 228 -8.70 14.55 -21.99
N VAL A 229 -8.80 13.60 -21.05
CA VAL A 229 -9.33 12.23 -21.28
C VAL A 229 -8.67 11.58 -22.50
N ALA A 230 -7.37 11.82 -22.70
CA ALA A 230 -6.64 11.44 -23.90
C ALA A 230 -5.50 10.48 -23.59
N SER A 231 -5.20 9.59 -24.53
CA SER A 231 -4.11 8.62 -24.43
C SER A 231 -3.34 8.53 -25.74
N THR A 232 -2.01 8.57 -25.63
CA THR A 232 -1.08 8.43 -26.75
C THR A 232 -0.25 7.17 -26.54
N THR A 233 -0.25 6.26 -27.51
CA THR A 233 0.55 5.03 -27.50
C THR A 233 1.52 5.05 -28.68
N VAL A 234 2.79 4.77 -28.43
CA VAL A 234 3.84 4.62 -29.45
C VAL A 234 4.45 3.22 -29.33
N GLY A 235 4.42 2.45 -30.43
CA GLY A 235 4.89 1.06 -30.45
C GLY A 235 3.83 0.13 -31.03
N ASP A 236 3.74 -1.08 -30.51
CA ASP A 236 2.72 -2.04 -30.95
C ASP A 236 1.37 -1.72 -30.30
N PHE A 237 0.32 -1.69 -31.10
CA PHE A 237 -1.03 -1.54 -30.60
C PHE A 237 -2.03 -2.34 -31.43
N ILE A 238 -3.20 -2.57 -30.83
CA ILE A 238 -4.37 -3.14 -31.50
C ILE A 238 -5.37 -2.00 -31.70
N THR A 239 -5.95 -1.91 -32.90
CA THR A 239 -6.95 -0.89 -33.23
C THR A 239 -8.25 -1.13 -32.44
N GLN A 240 -8.83 -0.06 -31.91
CA GLN A 240 -10.20 -0.08 -31.41
C GLN A 240 -11.16 0.06 -32.59
N THR A 241 -12.19 -0.78 -32.64
CA THR A 241 -13.09 -0.83 -33.79
C THR A 241 -14.54 -0.97 -33.32
N PRO A 242 -15.51 -0.30 -33.97
CA PRO A 242 -16.92 -0.44 -33.63
C PRO A 242 -17.44 -1.88 -33.82
N ALA A 243 -18.60 -2.16 -33.22
CA ALA A 243 -19.29 -3.44 -33.41
C ALA A 243 -19.46 -3.76 -34.92
N GLY A 244 -19.08 -4.97 -35.31
CA GLY A 244 -19.11 -5.41 -36.72
C GLY A 244 -17.84 -5.16 -37.52
N SER A 245 -16.80 -4.56 -36.93
CA SER A 245 -15.50 -4.36 -37.58
C SER A 245 -14.40 -5.25 -36.97
N ARG A 246 -13.28 -5.44 -37.69
CA ARG A 246 -12.15 -6.29 -37.26
C ARG A 246 -11.01 -5.44 -36.71
N ALA A 247 -10.48 -5.84 -35.55
CA ALA A 247 -9.28 -5.25 -34.98
C ALA A 247 -8.02 -5.73 -35.71
N VAL A 248 -7.04 -4.84 -35.88
CA VAL A 248 -5.75 -5.12 -36.51
C VAL A 248 -4.63 -4.79 -35.53
N ARG A 249 -3.60 -5.63 -35.48
CA ARG A 249 -2.37 -5.36 -34.73
C ARG A 249 -1.34 -4.72 -35.66
N MET A 250 -0.77 -3.60 -35.23
CA MET A 250 0.21 -2.85 -36.01
C MET A 250 1.21 -2.12 -35.10
N LEU A 251 2.33 -1.70 -35.69
CA LEU A 251 3.33 -0.85 -35.06
C LEU A 251 3.11 0.60 -35.53
N GLY A 252 3.10 1.56 -34.61
CA GLY A 252 3.01 2.98 -34.98
C GLY A 252 2.65 3.90 -33.80
N LEU A 253 1.96 5.00 -34.12
CA LEU A 253 1.43 5.96 -33.17
C LEU A 253 -0.09 5.89 -33.14
N ARG A 254 -0.66 5.78 -31.95
CA ARG A 254 -2.11 5.85 -31.70
C ARG A 254 -2.39 7.01 -30.76
N PHE A 255 -3.32 7.87 -31.15
CA PHE A 255 -3.87 8.92 -30.30
C PHE A 255 -5.38 8.77 -30.26
N GLY A 256 -6.00 8.90 -29.10
CA GLY A 256 -7.44 8.82 -28.95
C GLY A 256 -7.92 9.15 -27.56
N THR A 257 -9.24 9.19 -27.40
CA THR A 257 -9.90 9.41 -26.11
C THR A 257 -9.92 8.12 -25.30
N ASP A 258 -9.57 8.20 -24.02
CA ASP A 258 -9.55 7.08 -23.08
C ASP A 258 -10.40 7.41 -21.85
N PHE A 259 -11.65 6.98 -21.89
CA PHE A 259 -12.61 7.21 -20.80
C PHE A 259 -12.30 6.42 -19.53
N SER A 260 -11.39 5.44 -19.56
CA SER A 260 -10.96 4.74 -18.34
C SER A 260 -10.23 5.67 -17.36
N LEU A 261 -9.71 6.80 -17.85
CA LEU A 261 -9.07 7.84 -17.04
C LEU A 261 -10.07 8.63 -16.18
N ARG A 262 -11.35 8.62 -16.57
CA ARG A 262 -12.43 9.37 -15.93
C ARG A 262 -13.67 8.47 -15.80
N PRO A 263 -13.65 7.51 -14.85
CA PRO A 263 -14.76 6.56 -14.65
C PRO A 263 -16.05 7.24 -14.14
N ASP A 264 -15.97 8.52 -13.77
CA ASP A 264 -17.11 9.36 -13.45
C ASP A 264 -17.91 9.82 -14.68
N LEU A 265 -17.38 9.66 -15.90
CA LEU A 265 -18.06 10.03 -17.13
C LEU A 265 -19.04 8.94 -17.58
N VAL A 266 -20.26 9.33 -17.90
CA VAL A 266 -21.23 8.47 -18.58
C VAL A 266 -20.83 8.39 -20.06
N THR A 267 -20.37 7.22 -20.49
CA THR A 267 -19.87 6.98 -21.86
C THR A 267 -20.92 6.42 -22.80
N GLN A 268 -22.11 6.09 -22.27
CA GLN A 268 -23.22 5.58 -23.06
C GLN A 268 -24.11 6.73 -23.53
N PRO A 269 -24.64 6.67 -24.77
CA PRO A 269 -25.65 7.62 -25.20
C PRO A 269 -26.87 7.47 -24.28
N LEU A 270 -27.37 8.60 -23.76
CA LEU A 270 -28.63 8.60 -23.05
C LEU A 270 -29.75 8.42 -24.07
N PRO A 271 -30.74 7.55 -23.81
CA PRO A 271 -31.96 7.52 -24.60
C PRO A 271 -32.71 8.84 -24.43
N ASP A 272 -33.22 9.37 -25.53
CA ASP A 272 -34.20 10.46 -25.55
C ASP A 272 -35.57 9.99 -25.04
#